data_AF-A0A3D2ILU2-F1
#
_entry.id   AF-A0A3D2ILU2-F1
#
_cell.length_a   1.000
_cell.length_b   1.000
_cell.length_c   1.000
_cell.angle_alpha   90.00
_cell.angle_beta   90.00
_cell.angle_gamma   90.00
#
_symmetry.space_group_name_H-M   'P 1'
#
loop_
_entity.id
_entity.type
_entity.pdbx_description
1 polymer ?
#
loop_
_entity_poly.entity_id
_entity_poly.type
_entity_poly.pdbx_seq_one_letter_code
_entity_poly.pdbx_strand_id
1 'polypeptide(L)'
;ATNLPWYFYAVLFFAPDLAFIGYAVNSKVGAILYNILHHQGIWMIVALIGFSTGTEWLLGLGITFVGHSAFDRIFGYGLKYFDSFHYTHLGIIGNNKK
;
A
#
# COMPACT_ATOMS: atom_id res chain seq x y z
N ALA A 1 17.71 12.33 1.06
CA ALA A 1 16.69 12.48 -0.01
C ALA A 1 15.59 13.44 0.41
N THR A 2 15.25 13.49 1.69
CA THR A 2 14.33 14.47 2.32
C THR A 2 14.92 14.88 3.68
N ASN A 3 14.40 15.94 4.28
CA ASN A 3 14.69 16.40 5.65
C ASN A 3 13.53 16.10 6.61
N LEU A 4 12.71 15.09 6.29
CA LEU A 4 11.58 14.68 7.13
C LEU A 4 12.06 13.85 8.32
N PRO A 5 11.43 14.00 9.49
CA PRO A 5 11.80 13.24 10.67
C PRO A 5 11.45 11.75 10.52
N TRP A 6 12.23 10.88 11.15
CA TRP A 6 12.08 9.42 11.00
C TRP A 6 10.68 8.90 11.36
N TYR A 7 10.01 9.51 12.35
CA TYR A 7 8.67 9.10 12.78
C TYR A 7 7.62 9.30 11.69
N PHE A 8 7.84 10.24 10.76
CA PHE A 8 6.97 10.46 9.61
C PHE A 8 6.90 9.19 8.74
N TYR A 9 8.05 8.57 8.48
CA TYR A 9 8.15 7.33 7.74
C TYR A 9 7.51 6.17 8.49
N ALA A 10 7.74 6.07 9.80
CA ALA A 10 7.15 5.02 10.62
C ALA A 10 5.62 5.08 10.59
N VAL A 11 5.03 6.28 10.78
CA VAL A 11 3.57 6.47 10.72
C VAL A 11 3.03 6.16 9.32
N LEU A 12 3.66 6.70 8.29
CA LEU A 12 3.21 6.46 6.91
C LEU A 12 3.38 5.01 6.47
N PHE A 13 4.35 4.28 7.01
CA PHE A 13 4.54 2.88 6.67
C PHE A 13 3.35 2.02 7.11
N PHE A 14 2.73 2.32 8.26
CA PHE A 14 1.55 1.58 8.74
C PHE A 14 0.21 2.21 8.34
N ALA A 15 0.22 3.41 7.73
CA ALA A 15 -1.00 4.10 7.31
C ALA A 15 -1.83 3.33 6.25
N PRO A 16 -1.24 2.66 5.24
CA PRO A 16 -2.00 1.87 4.27
C PRO A 16 -2.84 0.76 4.90
N ASP A 17 -2.37 0.14 5.98
CA ASP A 17 -3.06 -0.97 6.68
C ASP A 17 -4.40 -0.53 7.28
N LEU A 18 -4.60 0.77 7.54
CA LEU A 18 -5.90 1.29 7.97
C LEU A 18 -7.00 1.02 6.93
N ALA A 19 -6.67 0.79 5.65
CA ALA A 19 -7.63 0.39 4.63
C ALA A 19 -8.40 -0.89 4.98
N PHE A 20 -7.87 -1.76 5.86
CA PHE A 20 -8.58 -2.95 6.29
C PHE A 20 -9.90 -2.64 7.00
N ILE A 21 -10.07 -1.43 7.56
CA ILE A 21 -11.35 -1.00 8.14
C ILE A 21 -12.50 -1.04 7.12
N GLY A 22 -12.21 -0.89 5.82
CA GLY A 22 -13.21 -0.97 4.76
C GLY A 22 -13.89 -2.34 4.67
N TYR A 23 -13.22 -3.41 5.09
CA TYR A 23 -13.79 -4.75 5.14
C TYR A 23 -14.88 -4.89 6.21
N ALA A 24 -14.96 -3.97 7.18
CA ALA A 24 -16.08 -3.91 8.12
C ALA A 24 -17.40 -3.50 7.43
N VAL A 25 -17.33 -2.83 6.27
CA VAL A 25 -18.50 -2.48 5.46
C VAL A 25 -18.89 -3.63 4.53
N ASN A 26 -17.94 -4.08 3.69
CA ASN A 26 -18.02 -5.31 2.89
C ASN A 26 -16.70 -5.56 2.14
N SER A 27 -16.56 -6.74 1.52
CA SER A 27 -15.38 -7.14 0.74
C SER A 27 -15.01 -6.17 -0.38
N LYS A 28 -16.01 -5.61 -1.08
CA LYS A 28 -15.78 -4.70 -2.21
C LYS A 28 -15.19 -3.37 -1.75
N VAL A 29 -15.76 -2.75 -0.70
CA VAL A 29 -15.26 -1.50 -0.13
C VAL A 29 -13.85 -1.70 0.43
N GLY A 30 -13.63 -2.77 1.19
CA GLY A 30 -12.31 -3.13 1.70
C GLY A 30 -11.27 -3.31 0.59
N ALA A 31 -11.60 -4.06 -0.45
CA ALA A 31 -10.70 -4.29 -1.58
C ALA A 31 -10.37 -3.02 -2.36
N ILE A 32 -11.34 -2.12 -2.58
CA ILE A 32 -11.09 -0.83 -3.24
C ILE A 32 -10.12 0.03 -2.42
N LEU A 33 -10.38 0.23 -1.13
CA LEU A 33 -9.52 1.03 -0.26
C LEU A 33 -8.11 0.43 -0.17
N TYR A 34 -8.03 -0.89 0.05
CA TYR A 34 -6.75 -1.59 0.12
C TYR A 34 -5.97 -1.42 -1.19
N ASN A 35 -6.61 -1.68 -2.34
CA ASN A 35 -5.94 -1.63 -3.62
C ASN A 35 -5.41 -0.25 -3.94
N ILE A 36 -6.14 0.84 -3.62
CA ILE A 36 -5.65 2.21 -3.85
C ILE A 36 -4.40 2.47 -2.99
N LEU A 37 -4.44 2.15 -1.69
CA LEU A 37 -3.31 2.42 -0.80
C LEU A 37 -2.11 1.49 -1.04
N HIS A 38 -2.30 0.33 -1.68
CA HIS A 38 -1.24 -0.63 -2.00
C HIS A 38 -0.87 -0.65 -3.49
N HIS A 39 -1.39 0.25 -4.32
CA HIS A 39 -1.06 0.29 -5.74
C HIS A 39 0.30 0.97 -5.98
N GLN A 40 1.37 0.17 -6.13
CA GLN A 40 2.73 0.69 -6.33
C GLN A 40 2.83 1.71 -7.46
N GLY A 41 2.10 1.51 -8.58
CA GLY A 41 2.12 2.46 -9.69
C GLY A 41 1.58 3.86 -9.33
N ILE A 42 0.54 3.96 -8.49
CA ILE A 42 -0.03 5.24 -8.08
C ILE A 42 1.00 5.96 -7.20
N TRP A 43 1.54 5.25 -6.21
CA TRP A 43 2.49 5.82 -5.26
C TRP A 43 3.86 6.12 -5.87
N MET A 44 4.26 5.38 -6.91
CA MET A 44 5.44 5.72 -7.72
C MET A 44 5.22 7.04 -8.48
N ILE A 45 4.03 7.25 -9.08
CA ILE A 45 3.70 8.54 -9.72
C ILE A 45 3.75 9.67 -8.69
N VAL A 46 3.18 9.47 -7.49
CA VAL A 46 3.26 10.45 -6.38
C VAL A 46 4.71 10.75 -5.99
N ALA A 47 5.56 9.73 -5.88
CA ALA A 47 6.97 9.90 -5.58
C ALA A 47 7.70 10.70 -6.67
N LEU A 48 7.42 10.40 -7.96
CA LEU A 48 8.00 11.12 -9.10
C LEU A 48 7.56 12.58 -9.16
N ILE A 49 6.30 12.88 -8.82
CA ILE A 49 5.80 14.27 -8.69
C ILE A 49 6.53 14.97 -7.54
N GLY A 50 6.67 14.32 -6.38
CA GLY A 50 7.41 14.87 -5.25
C GLY A 50 8.87 15.16 -5.60
N PHE A 51 9.51 14.25 -6.33
CA PHE A 51 10.88 14.43 -6.83
C PHE A 51 10.99 15.59 -7.82
N SER A 52 10.13 15.64 -8.85
CA SER A 52 10.21 16.65 -9.92
C SER A 52 9.89 18.07 -9.44
N THR A 53 9.06 18.20 -8.41
CA THR A 53 8.68 19.49 -7.82
C THR A 53 9.54 19.90 -6.63
N GLY A 54 10.45 19.03 -6.15
CA GLY A 54 11.19 19.25 -4.91
C GLY A 54 10.33 19.18 -3.63
N THR A 55 9.13 18.61 -3.72
CA THR A 55 8.20 18.50 -2.59
C THR A 55 8.53 17.29 -1.74
N GLU A 56 9.34 17.48 -0.70
CA GLU A 56 9.89 16.39 0.11
C GLU A 56 8.83 15.47 0.73
N TRP A 57 7.71 16.01 1.22
CA TRP A 57 6.66 15.21 1.85
C TRP A 57 5.93 14.31 0.84
N LEU A 58 5.75 14.74 -0.41
CA LEU A 58 5.19 13.91 -1.49
C LEU A 58 6.17 12.79 -1.87
N LEU A 59 7.47 13.12 -1.97
CA LEU A 59 8.50 12.13 -2.22
C LEU A 59 8.52 11.08 -1.10
N GLY A 60 8.53 11.52 0.16
CA GLY A 60 8.48 10.67 1.34
C GLY A 60 7.23 9.79 1.39
N LEU A 61 6.06 10.35 1.10
CA LEU A 61 4.79 9.60 1.03
C LEU A 61 4.84 8.51 -0.03
N GLY A 62 5.17 8.88 -1.27
CA GLY A 62 5.18 7.95 -2.40
C GLY A 62 6.16 6.79 -2.20
N ILE A 63 7.41 7.07 -1.82
CA ILE A 63 8.42 6.01 -1.62
C ILE A 63 8.05 5.08 -0.46
N THR A 64 7.44 5.62 0.60
CA THR A 64 7.04 4.82 1.77
C THR A 64 5.92 3.86 1.40
N PHE A 65 4.91 4.32 0.65
CA PHE A 65 3.79 3.47 0.25
C PHE A 65 4.19 2.44 -0.82
N VAL A 66 5.13 2.79 -1.71
CA VAL A 66 5.75 1.81 -2.62
C VAL A 66 6.49 0.73 -1.82
N GLY A 67 7.27 1.14 -0.81
CA GLY A 67 8.01 0.23 0.07
C GLY A 67 7.11 -0.66 0.90
N HIS A 68 6.05 -0.11 1.49
CA HIS A 68 5.05 -0.86 2.25
C HIS A 68 4.36 -1.90 1.36
N SER A 69 3.85 -1.51 0.18
CA SER A 69 3.24 -2.46 -0.76
C SER A 69 4.22 -3.54 -1.23
N ALA A 70 5.51 -3.21 -1.40
CA ALA A 70 6.53 -4.22 -1.72
C ALA A 70 6.75 -5.19 -0.56
N PHE A 71 6.79 -4.68 0.68
CA PHE A 71 6.92 -5.48 1.90
C PHE A 71 5.75 -6.45 2.06
N ASP A 72 4.52 -5.98 1.88
CA ASP A 72 3.30 -6.78 1.93
C ASP A 72 3.34 -7.99 0.97
N ARG A 73 3.85 -7.78 -0.24
CA ARG A 73 3.97 -8.84 -1.26
C ARG A 73 4.93 -9.95 -0.86
N ILE A 74 5.92 -9.68 0.00
CA ILE A 74 6.81 -10.71 0.55
C ILE A 74 6.00 -11.71 1.39
N PHE A 75 4.95 -11.25 2.06
CA PHE A 75 4.06 -12.07 2.89
C PHE A 75 2.84 -12.61 2.12
N GLY A 76 2.82 -12.46 0.79
CA GLY A 76 1.73 -12.97 -0.06
C GLY A 76 0.50 -12.05 -0.09
N TYR A 77 0.58 -10.85 0.50
CA TYR A 77 -0.46 -9.84 0.31
C TYR A 77 -0.30 -9.22 -1.08
N GLY A 78 -1.35 -9.27 -1.87
CA GLY A 78 -1.43 -8.65 -3.19
C GLY A 78 -2.71 -7.85 -3.35
N LEU A 79 -2.85 -7.17 -4.50
CA LEU A 79 -4.11 -6.53 -4.89
C LEU A 79 -5.27 -7.53 -4.78
N LYS A 80 -6.33 -7.08 -4.11
CA LYS A 80 -7.49 -7.82 -3.64
C LYS A 80 -8.57 -7.89 -4.71
N TYR A 81 -9.20 -9.04 -4.83
CA TYR A 81 -10.46 -9.18 -5.55
C TYR A 81 -11.65 -8.73 -4.69
N PHE A 82 -12.80 -8.45 -5.31
CA PHE A 82 -13.98 -7.90 -4.63
C PHE A 82 -14.82 -8.93 -3.88
N ASP A 83 -14.56 -10.21 -4.11
CA ASP A 83 -15.29 -11.34 -3.55
C ASP A 83 -14.77 -11.79 -2.18
N SER A 84 -13.46 -11.67 -1.92
CA SER A 84 -12.84 -12.13 -0.67
C SER A 84 -11.59 -11.34 -0.29
N PHE A 85 -11.37 -11.17 1.01
CA PHE A 85 -10.12 -10.66 1.57
C PHE A 85 -8.90 -11.53 1.22
N HIS A 86 -9.09 -12.85 1.16
CA HIS A 86 -8.01 -13.81 0.97
C HIS A 86 -7.56 -13.95 -0.48
N TYR A 87 -8.39 -13.52 -1.44
CA TYR A 87 -8.10 -13.70 -2.86
C TYR A 87 -7.38 -12.46 -3.40
N THR A 88 -6.19 -12.71 -3.95
CA THR A 88 -5.33 -11.68 -4.51
C THR A 88 -4.83 -12.09 -5.88
N HIS A 89 -4.28 -11.14 -6.64
CA HIS A 89 -3.57 -11.45 -7.89
C HIS A 89 -2.32 -12.34 -7.71
N LEU A 90 -1.80 -12.49 -6.48
CA LEU A 90 -0.70 -13.40 -6.15
C LEU A 90 -1.19 -14.80 -5.74
N GLY A 91 -2.51 -15.00 -5.67
CA GLY A 91 -3.15 -16.22 -5.19
C GLY A 91 -3.91 -16.03 -3.87
N ILE A 92 -4.19 -17.15 -3.21
CA ILE A 92 -4.96 -17.19 -1.96
C ILE A 92 -4.00 -17.04 -0.78
N ILE A 93 -4.21 -16.02 0.05
CA ILE A 93 -3.41 -15.79 1.26
C ILE A 93 -3.50 -16.99 2.20
N GLY A 94 -2.35 -17.46 2.70
CA GLY A 94 -2.25 -18.61 3.60
C GLY A 94 -2.33 -19.97 2.90
N ASN A 95 -2.59 -20.01 1.59
CA ASN A 95 -2.58 -21.25 0.82
C ASN A 95 -1.16 -21.57 0.32
N ASN A 96 -0.33 -22.05 1.23
CA ASN A 96 1.00 -22.57 0.90
C ASN A 96 0.90 -23.98 0.32
N LYS A 97 0.35 -24.12 -0.89
CA LYS A 97 0.66 -25.31 -1.71
C LYS A 97 2.04 -25.10 -2.33
N LYS A 98 3.08 -25.58 -1.65
CA LYS A 98 4.32 -25.98 -2.32
C LYS A 98 4.08 -27.27 -3.09
#